data_AF-A0A968I206-F1
#
_entry.id   AF-A0A968I206-F1
#
_cell.length_a   1.000
_cell.length_b   1.000
_cell.length_c   1.000
_cell.angle_alpha   90.00
_cell.angle_beta   90.00
_cell.angle_gamma   90.00
#
_symmetry.space_group_name_H-M   'P 1'
#
loop_
_entity.id
_entity.type
_entity.pdbx_description
1 polymer ?
#
loop_
_entity_poly.entity_id
_entity_poly.type
_entity_poly.pdbx_seq_one_letter_code
_entity_poly.pdbx_strand_id
1 'polypeptide(L)'
;MQISRAAPDTTPQSLGAALERNVKEKFGDRPGFVLDPPIPQPDGSLQIVWSYEDIQAEPTVRIQGHSFLSQNDDKNTLLVVGGIVEQMPSLRDNLQKVVLSYRLDPKIPLPTP
;
A
#
# COMPACT_ATOMS: atom_id res chain seq x y z
N MET A 1 -5.85 -1.41 -6.48
CA MET A 1 -6.19 -0.11 -5.88
C MET A 1 -7.50 -0.24 -5.14
N GLN A 2 -7.61 0.36 -3.95
CA GLN A 2 -8.86 0.41 -3.19
C GLN A 2 -9.11 1.85 -2.72
N ILE A 3 -10.38 2.27 -2.73
CA ILE A 3 -10.82 3.57 -2.22
C ILE A 3 -11.89 3.31 -1.16
N SER A 4 -11.79 3.97 -0.01
CA SER A 4 -12.73 3.84 1.10
C SER A 4 -13.00 5.21 1.73
N ARG A 5 -14.04 5.31 2.57
CA ARG A 5 -14.27 6.54 3.34
C ARG A 5 -13.18 6.73 4.38
N ALA A 6 -12.75 7.98 4.55
CA ALA A 6 -11.93 8.41 5.66
C ALA A 6 -12.72 8.40 6.96
N ALA A 7 -12.03 8.11 8.07
CA ALA A 7 -12.58 8.37 9.39
C ALA A 7 -12.56 9.89 9.67
N PRO A 8 -13.52 10.44 10.43
CA PRO A 8 -13.62 11.88 10.67
C PRO A 8 -12.39 12.48 11.38
N ASP A 9 -11.65 11.69 12.16
CA ASP A 9 -10.45 12.12 12.89
C ASP A 9 -9.25 11.24 12.54
N THR A 10 -8.52 11.60 11.48
CA THR A 10 -7.34 10.83 11.06
C THR A 10 -6.06 11.64 11.27
N THR A 11 -5.28 11.25 12.28
CA THR A 11 -3.91 11.77 12.48
C THR A 11 -2.93 10.92 11.67
N PRO A 12 -1.71 11.41 11.40
CA PRO A 12 -0.68 10.59 10.73
C PRO A 12 -0.42 9.25 11.44
N GLN A 13 -0.51 9.22 12.77
CA GLN A 13 -0.39 7.99 13.55
C GLN A 13 -1.57 7.03 13.33
N SER A 14 -2.82 7.52 13.29
CA SER A 14 -3.96 6.65 13.05
C SER A 14 -4.04 6.17 11.59
N LEU A 15 -3.57 6.97 10.63
CA LEU A 15 -3.34 6.54 9.25
C LEU A 15 -2.28 5.43 9.16
N GLY A 16 -1.15 5.58 9.86
CA GLY A 16 -0.09 4.57 9.88
C GLY A 16 -0.58 3.24 10.45
N ALA A 17 -1.30 3.28 11.57
CA ALA A 17 -1.91 2.10 12.17
C ALA A 17 -2.97 1.45 11.26
N ALA A 18 -3.75 2.25 10.53
CA ALA A 18 -4.71 1.74 9.55
C ALA A 18 -4.01 1.06 8.37
N LEU A 19 -2.93 1.64 7.85
CA LEU A 19 -2.13 1.06 6.78
C LEU A 19 -1.50 -0.28 7.20
N GLU A 20 -0.85 -0.32 8.36
CA GLU A 20 -0.30 -1.56 8.91
C GLU A 20 -1.35 -2.66 9.03
N ARG A 21 -2.52 -2.31 9.60
CA ARG A 21 -3.62 -3.26 9.76
C ARG A 21 -4.07 -3.83 8.42
N ASN A 22 -4.29 -2.97 7.42
CA ASN A 22 -4.70 -3.40 6.08
C ASN A 22 -3.68 -4.35 5.43
N VAL A 23 -2.38 -4.13 5.64
CA VAL A 23 -1.34 -5.01 5.10
C VAL A 23 -1.30 -6.34 5.84
N LYS A 24 -1.36 -6.32 7.19
CA LYS A 24 -1.40 -7.51 8.03
C LYS A 24 -2.64 -8.37 7.75
N GLU A 25 -3.81 -7.78 7.60
CA GLU A 25 -5.05 -8.49 7.26
C GLU A 25 -4.97 -9.20 5.90
N LYS A 26 -4.22 -8.65 4.94
CA LYS A 26 -4.10 -9.21 3.58
C LYS A 26 -3.00 -10.24 3.43
N PHE A 27 -1.86 -10.01 4.08
CA PHE A 27 -0.63 -10.75 3.82
C PHE A 27 0.01 -11.34 5.08
N GLY A 28 -0.50 -11.03 6.27
CA GLY A 28 0.12 -11.40 7.55
C GLY A 28 0.24 -12.89 7.79
N ASP A 29 -0.66 -13.68 7.22
CA ASP A 29 -0.65 -15.14 7.32
C ASP A 29 0.26 -15.81 6.28
N ARG A 30 0.96 -15.03 5.43
CA ARG A 30 1.87 -15.58 4.43
C ARG A 30 3.18 -16.05 5.09
N PRO A 31 3.77 -17.17 4.62
CA PRO A 31 5.07 -17.63 5.11
C PRO A 31 6.15 -16.56 4.99
N GLY A 32 6.99 -16.43 6.01
CA GLY A 32 8.09 -15.46 6.01
C GLY A 32 7.66 -14.00 5.92
N PHE A 33 6.39 -13.69 6.24
CA PHE A 33 5.86 -12.33 6.19
C PHE A 33 6.62 -11.40 7.14
N VAL A 34 7.09 -10.29 6.58
CA VAL A 34 7.72 -9.18 7.32
C VAL A 34 7.18 -7.87 6.79
N LEU A 35 7.15 -6.87 7.67
CA LEU A 35 6.60 -5.55 7.40
C LEU A 35 7.43 -4.51 8.15
N ASP A 36 7.84 -3.48 7.44
CA ASP A 36 8.55 -2.33 8.00
C ASP A 36 7.58 -1.33 8.62
N PRO A 37 8.01 -0.45 9.53
CA PRO A 37 7.16 0.65 10.00
C PRO A 37 6.70 1.58 8.86
N PRO A 38 5.53 2.23 8.95
CA PRO A 38 5.11 3.25 8.01
C PRO A 38 6.08 4.44 7.94
N ILE A 39 6.37 4.92 6.73
CA ILE A 39 7.24 6.06 6.46
C ILE A 39 6.46 7.15 5.73
N PRO A 40 6.44 8.40 6.23
CA PRO A 40 5.83 9.53 5.53
C PRO A 40 6.50 9.82 4.19
N GLN A 41 5.70 10.18 3.20
CA GLN A 41 6.16 10.58 1.86
C GLN A 41 6.01 12.10 1.66
N PRO A 42 6.78 12.70 0.73
CA PRO A 42 6.71 14.15 0.47
C PRO A 42 5.34 14.66 0.01
N ASP A 43 4.50 13.79 -0.55
CA ASP A 43 3.15 14.12 -1.01
C ASP A 43 2.08 14.00 0.08
N GLY A 44 2.48 13.74 1.33
CA GLY A 44 1.58 13.55 2.48
C GLY A 44 1.01 12.14 2.61
N SER A 45 1.31 11.22 1.68
CA SER A 45 0.96 9.82 1.83
C SER A 45 1.86 9.10 2.85
N LEU A 46 1.41 7.94 3.34
CA LEU A 46 2.22 7.01 4.11
C LEU A 46 2.57 5.81 3.25
N GLN A 47 3.83 5.40 3.27
CA GLN A 47 4.30 4.18 2.63
C GLN A 47 4.61 3.12 3.68
N ILE A 48 4.32 1.86 3.35
CA ILE A 48 4.84 0.71 4.09
C ILE A 48 5.40 -0.32 3.12
N VAL A 49 6.53 -0.90 3.47
CA VAL A 49 7.16 -1.98 2.70
C VAL A 49 6.93 -3.29 3.44
N TRP A 50 6.59 -4.32 2.68
CA TRP A 50 6.36 -5.66 3.22
C TRP A 50 6.90 -6.71 2.24
N SER A 51 7.17 -7.91 2.75
CA SER A 51 7.52 -9.05 1.91
C SER A 51 7.05 -10.37 2.51
N TYR A 52 6.90 -11.40 1.68
CA TYR A 52 6.60 -12.77 2.11
C TYR A 52 7.20 -13.78 1.11
N GLU A 53 7.21 -15.05 1.48
CA GLU A 53 7.60 -16.18 0.62
C GLU A 53 6.39 -16.78 -0.08
N ASP A 54 6.41 -16.79 -1.41
CA ASP A 54 5.40 -17.48 -2.20
C ASP A 54 5.80 -18.94 -2.41
N ILE A 55 5.44 -19.78 -1.44
CA ILE A 55 5.72 -21.22 -1.45
C ILE A 55 4.89 -22.00 -2.48
N GLN A 56 3.95 -21.35 -3.17
CA GLN A 56 3.19 -21.95 -4.27
C GLN A 56 3.89 -21.77 -5.62
N ALA A 57 4.91 -20.91 -5.70
CA ALA A 57 5.74 -20.77 -6.89
C ALA A 57 6.82 -21.86 -6.96
N GLU A 58 7.18 -22.27 -8.18
CA GLU A 58 8.30 -23.16 -8.44
C GLU A 58 9.33 -22.46 -9.34
N PRO A 59 10.53 -22.10 -8.84
CA PRO A 59 10.98 -22.21 -7.45
C PRO A 59 10.23 -21.25 -6.50
N THR A 60 10.29 -21.51 -5.19
CA THR A 60 9.82 -20.54 -4.18
C THR A 60 10.49 -19.19 -4.41
N VAL A 61 9.68 -18.13 -4.51
CA VAL A 61 10.17 -16.76 -4.69
C VAL A 61 9.78 -15.88 -3.52
N ARG A 62 10.54 -14.80 -3.30
CA ARG A 62 10.17 -13.77 -2.34
C ARG A 62 9.41 -12.66 -3.06
N ILE A 63 8.23 -12.32 -2.56
CA ILE A 63 7.43 -11.20 -3.05
C ILE A 63 7.68 -10.00 -2.15
N GLN A 64 7.92 -8.83 -2.74
CA GLN A 64 7.98 -7.55 -2.05
C GLN A 64 6.89 -6.63 -2.58
N GLY A 65 6.24 -5.93 -1.67
CA GLY A 65 5.25 -4.92 -1.98
C GLY A 65 5.47 -3.61 -1.24
N HIS A 66 5.02 -2.55 -1.87
CA HIS A 66 4.96 -1.20 -1.35
C HIS A 66 3.49 -0.80 -1.34
N SER A 67 2.96 -0.54 -0.16
CA SER A 67 1.61 -0.03 0.02
C SER A 67 1.66 1.44 0.37
N PHE A 68 0.82 2.24 -0.28
CA PHE A 68 0.71 3.68 -0.09
C PHE A 68 -0.71 4.02 0.34
N LEU A 69 -0.85 4.76 1.44
CA LEU A 69 -2.13 5.27 1.93
C LEU A 69 -2.11 6.79 1.85
N SER A 70 -3.02 7.35 1.05
CA SER A 70 -3.26 8.80 0.99
C SER A 70 -4.69 9.11 1.44
N GLN A 71 -4.86 10.18 2.18
CA GLN A 71 -6.17 10.73 2.53
C GLN A 71 -6.42 12.02 1.75
N ASN A 72 -7.56 12.10 1.08
CA ASN A 72 -8.01 13.30 0.37
C ASN A 72 -9.46 13.55 0.78
N ASP A 73 -9.71 14.65 1.48
CA ASP A 73 -11.01 14.99 2.08
C ASP A 73 -11.61 13.81 2.87
N ASP A 74 -12.76 13.29 2.43
CA ASP A 74 -13.49 12.21 3.06
C ASP A 74 -13.11 10.81 2.55
N LYS A 75 -11.98 10.68 1.82
CA LYS A 75 -11.58 9.42 1.17
C LYS A 75 -10.15 9.02 1.47
N ASN A 76 -9.97 7.73 1.69
CA ASN A 76 -8.69 7.07 1.74
C ASN A 76 -8.46 6.30 0.42
N THR A 77 -7.27 6.42 -0.15
CA THR A 77 -6.81 5.55 -1.24
C THR A 77 -5.66 4.68 -0.75
N LEU A 78 -5.83 3.36 -0.90
CA LEU A 78 -4.77 2.37 -0.74
C LEU A 78 -4.30 1.90 -2.13
N LEU A 79 -3.06 2.27 -2.47
CA LEU A 79 -2.34 1.74 -3.62
C LEU A 79 -1.38 0.66 -3.15
N VAL A 80 -1.31 -0.46 -3.87
CA VAL A 80 -0.35 -1.54 -3.60
C VAL A 80 0.33 -1.85 -4.91
N VAL A 81 1.66 -1.81 -4.91
CA VAL A 81 2.51 -2.23 -6.03
C VAL A 81 3.54 -3.22 -5.50
N GLY A 82 3.82 -4.28 -6.24
CA GLY A 82 4.74 -5.30 -5.78
C GLY A 82 5.04 -6.32 -6.87
N GLY A 83 6.01 -7.18 -6.58
CA GLY A 83 6.46 -8.23 -7.47
C GLY A 83 7.54 -9.08 -6.83
N ILE A 84 8.20 -9.88 -7.65
CA ILE A 84 9.34 -10.71 -7.23
C ILE A 84 10.48 -9.77 -6.81
N VAL A 85 11.07 -10.02 -5.63
CA VAL A 85 12.11 -9.17 -5.03
C VAL A 85 13.25 -8.89 -6.01
N GLU A 86 13.71 -9.91 -6.72
CA GLU A 86 14.79 -9.83 -7.69
C GLU A 86 14.48 -8.89 -8.87
N GLN A 87 13.20 -8.64 -9.15
CA GLN A 87 12.75 -7.76 -10.23
C GLN A 87 12.53 -6.31 -9.74
N MET A 88 12.34 -6.10 -8.44
CA MET A 88 12.03 -4.78 -7.88
C MET A 88 13.05 -3.68 -8.21
N PRO A 89 14.39 -3.92 -8.20
CA PRO A 89 15.35 -2.90 -8.59
C PRO A 89 15.13 -2.36 -10.01
N SER A 90 14.78 -3.25 -10.95
CA SER A 90 14.51 -2.88 -12.34
C SER A 90 13.16 -2.18 -12.54
N LEU A 91 12.22 -2.40 -11.62
CA LEU A 91 10.86 -1.87 -11.69
C LEU A 91 10.71 -0.55 -10.92
N ARG A 92 11.65 -0.21 -10.04
CA ARG A 92 11.58 0.93 -9.13
C ARG A 92 11.12 2.22 -9.79
N ASP A 93 11.77 2.64 -10.87
CA ASP A 93 11.46 3.92 -11.54
C ASP A 93 10.06 3.91 -12.15
N ASN A 94 9.64 2.78 -12.72
CA ASN A 94 8.32 2.64 -13.33
C ASN A 94 7.21 2.55 -12.26
N LEU A 95 7.47 1.85 -11.15
CA LEU A 95 6.54 1.79 -10.02
C LEU A 95 6.39 3.16 -9.36
N GLN A 96 7.48 3.92 -9.21
CA GLN A 96 7.44 5.28 -8.70
C GLN A 96 6.59 6.19 -9.59
N LYS A 97 6.71 6.09 -10.92
CA LYS A 97 5.84 6.83 -11.85
C LYS A 97 4.37 6.48 -11.69
N VAL A 98 4.03 5.19 -11.52
CA VAL A 98 2.64 4.76 -11.29
C VAL A 98 2.09 5.40 -10.02
N VAL A 99 2.84 5.32 -8.91
CA VAL A 99 2.44 5.92 -7.62
C VAL A 99 2.23 7.43 -7.75
N LEU A 100 3.19 8.15 -8.36
CA LEU A 100 3.13 9.61 -8.51
C LEU A 100 2.08 10.09 -9.52
N SER A 101 1.69 9.25 -10.47
CA SER A 101 0.67 9.58 -11.48
C SER A 101 -0.76 9.54 -10.93
N TYR A 102 -0.96 8.93 -9.77
CA TYR A 102 -2.30 8.76 -9.23
C TYR A 102 -2.90 10.10 -8.77
N ARG A 103 -4.09 10.39 -9.26
CA ARG A 103 -4.90 11.54 -8.87
C ARG A 103 -6.31 11.05 -8.59
N LEU A 104 -6.82 11.36 -7.39
CA LEU A 104 -8.21 11.14 -7.02
C LEU A 104 -8.98 12.45 -7.24
N ASP A 105 -10.11 12.39 -7.94
CA ASP A 105 -11.07 13.51 -7.94
C ASP A 105 -11.97 13.39 -6.69
N PRO A 106 -11.82 14.28 -5.69
CA PRO A 106 -12.61 14.21 -4.47
C PRO A 106 -14.10 14.49 -4.71
N LYS A 107 -14.48 15.12 -5.84
CA LYS A 107 -15.86 15.51 -6.13
C LYS A 107 -16.74 14.35 -6.57
N ILE A 108 -16.16 13.22 -6.98
CA ILE A 108 -16.93 12.06 -7.45
C ILE A 108 -17.37 11.20 -6.25
N PRO A 109 -18.68 11.06 -5.97
CA PRO A 109 -19.15 10.25 -4.85
C PRO A 109 -18.71 8.78 -4.98
N LEU A 110 -18.47 8.13 -3.85
CA LEU A 110 -18.26 6.68 -3.85
C LEU A 110 -19.57 5.97 -4.26
N PRO A 111 -19.51 4.87 -5.03
CA PRO A 111 -20.68 4.06 -5.31
C PRO A 111 -21.37 3.65 -4.01
N THR A 112 -22.69 3.85 -3.92
CA THR A 112 -23.48 3.28 -2.84
C THR A 112 -23.57 1.76 -3.02
N PRO A 113 -23.39 0.97 -1.94
CA PRO A 113 -23.51 -0.49 -2.00
C PRO A 113 -24.90 -0.97 -2.43
#